data_AF-A0A7X8PAC4-F1
#
_entry.id   AF-A0A7X8PAC4-F1
#
_cell.length_a   1.000
_cell.length_b   1.000
_cell.length_c   1.000
_cell.angle_alpha   90.00
_cell.angle_beta   90.00
_cell.angle_gamma   90.00
#
_symmetry.space_group_name_H-M   'P 1'
#
loop_
_entity.id
_entity.type
_entity.pdbx_description
1 polymer ?
#
loop_
_entity_poly.entity_id
_entity_poly.type
_entity_poly.pdbx_seq_one_letter_code
_entity_poly.pdbx_strand_id
1 'polypeptide(L)'
;MKGFFRNVSPRRAAVDLWEVLGAPSEYRLVGLLMAAAVTGGVFYVMSQQGGRGLPRPPEIIYFPSFLEGRTDAEILAENREASAKARAAEAEEEASAERVRQMYRAVGNATGVDADKAYKEGNAERAAIKAKIDAERKAILDRNLVKNPVFEAEQKKFREKSENTGE
;
A
#
# COMPACT_ATOMS: atom_id res chain seq x y z
N MET A 1 11.34 13.06 -30.31
CA MET A 1 12.28 11.95 -30.02
C MET A 1 12.67 11.08 -31.23
N LYS A 2 11.88 10.98 -32.32
CA LYS A 2 12.21 10.12 -33.48
C LYS A 2 13.45 10.51 -34.31
N GLY A 3 13.94 11.76 -34.21
CA GLY A 3 15.08 12.25 -35.00
C GLY A 3 16.46 11.89 -34.44
N PHE A 4 16.59 11.72 -33.13
CA PHE A 4 17.89 11.49 -32.47
C PHE A 4 18.46 10.09 -32.79
N PHE A 5 17.59 9.08 -32.78
CA PHE A 5 17.97 7.68 -33.06
C PHE A 5 18.11 7.35 -34.55
N ARG A 6 17.89 8.31 -35.46
CA ARG A 6 18.08 8.10 -36.91
C ARG A 6 19.56 8.15 -37.31
N ASN A 7 20.35 8.93 -36.58
CA ASN A 7 21.78 9.14 -36.86
C ASN A 7 22.71 8.54 -35.79
N VAL A 8 22.16 8.10 -34.65
CA VAL A 8 22.91 7.46 -33.56
C VAL A 8 22.37 6.06 -33.36
N SER A 9 23.20 5.04 -33.60
CA SER A 9 22.83 3.66 -33.32
C SER A 9 23.16 3.30 -31.86
N PRO A 10 22.17 3.02 -31.00
CA PRO A 10 22.40 2.71 -29.58
C PRO A 10 23.36 1.54 -29.37
N ARG A 11 23.28 0.53 -30.26
CA ARG A 11 24.15 -0.63 -30.25
C ARG A 11 25.62 -0.27 -30.48
N ARG A 12 25.94 0.62 -31.44
CA ARG A 12 27.34 1.05 -31.62
C ARG A 12 27.81 1.93 -30.47
N ALA A 13 26.96 2.81 -29.94
CA ALA A 13 27.32 3.62 -28.78
C ALA A 13 27.69 2.75 -27.56
N ALA A 14 26.98 1.65 -27.34
CA ALA A 14 27.31 0.70 -26.27
C ALA A 14 28.62 -0.05 -26.52
N VAL A 15 28.88 -0.48 -27.77
CA VAL A 15 30.13 -1.16 -28.15
C VAL A 15 31.34 -0.22 -28.06
N ASP A 16 31.19 1.01 -28.56
CA ASP A 16 32.21 2.07 -28.49
C ASP A 16 32.55 2.43 -27.03
N LEU A 17 31.54 2.55 -26.18
CA LEU A 17 31.75 2.73 -24.74
C LEU A 17 32.52 1.55 -24.12
N TRP A 18 32.18 0.32 -24.50
CA TRP A 18 32.85 -0.88 -23.98
C TRP A 18 34.32 -0.97 -24.45
N GLU A 19 34.60 -0.54 -25.66
CA GLU A 19 35.95 -0.48 -26.23
C GLU A 19 36.80 0.56 -25.51
N VAL A 20 36.25 1.75 -25.25
CA VAL A 20 36.92 2.81 -24.47
C VAL A 20 37.15 2.40 -23.02
N LEU A 21 36.16 1.74 -22.39
CA LEU A 21 36.30 1.24 -21.00
C LEU A 21 37.27 0.04 -20.91
N GLY A 22 37.33 -0.78 -21.95
CA GLY A 22 38.21 -1.94 -22.05
C GLY A 22 39.65 -1.60 -22.43
N ALA A 23 39.88 -0.45 -23.05
CA ALA A 23 41.20 -0.01 -23.50
C ALA A 23 42.20 0.08 -22.33
N PRO A 24 43.44 -0.44 -22.50
CA PRO A 24 44.48 -0.27 -21.51
C PRO A 24 44.96 1.19 -21.52
N SER A 25 44.70 1.92 -20.43
CA SER A 25 45.20 3.27 -20.20
C SER A 25 46.19 3.27 -19.04
N GLU A 26 47.30 3.99 -19.17
CA GLU A 26 48.33 4.13 -18.14
C GLU A 26 47.76 4.63 -16.79
N TYR A 27 46.75 5.51 -16.85
CA TYR A 27 46.12 6.12 -15.68
C TYR A 27 44.83 5.43 -15.23
N ARG A 28 44.53 4.19 -15.65
CA ARG A 28 43.21 3.59 -15.40
C ARG A 28 42.87 3.51 -13.91
N LEU A 29 43.84 3.07 -13.12
CA LEU A 29 43.70 2.95 -11.66
C LEU A 29 43.66 4.33 -10.99
N VAL A 30 44.50 5.27 -11.44
CA VAL A 30 44.54 6.63 -10.88
C VAL A 30 43.22 7.36 -11.16
N GLY A 31 42.72 7.30 -12.39
CA GLY A 31 41.44 7.88 -12.78
C GLY A 31 40.26 7.27 -12.02
N LEU A 32 40.26 5.94 -11.84
CA LEU A 32 39.23 5.24 -11.06
C LEU A 32 39.26 5.68 -9.59
N LEU A 33 40.44 5.77 -8.98
CA LEU A 33 40.58 6.22 -7.59
C LEU A 33 40.15 7.68 -7.43
N MET A 34 40.49 8.57 -8.37
CA MET A 34 40.05 9.96 -8.35
C MET A 34 38.54 10.08 -8.51
N ALA A 35 37.93 9.33 -9.44
CA ALA A 35 36.49 9.32 -9.63
C ALA A 35 35.76 8.79 -8.38
N ALA A 36 36.28 7.72 -7.77
CA ALA A 36 35.76 7.17 -6.52
C ALA A 36 35.91 8.16 -5.36
N ALA A 37 37.04 8.87 -5.26
CA ALA A 37 37.29 9.87 -4.22
C ALA A 37 36.34 11.06 -4.34
N VAL A 38 36.12 11.60 -5.55
CA VAL A 38 35.18 12.71 -5.78
C VAL A 38 33.75 12.26 -5.46
N THR A 39 33.31 11.14 -6.02
CA THR A 39 31.95 10.63 -5.82
C THR A 39 31.70 10.27 -4.36
N GLY A 40 32.62 9.50 -3.77
CA GLY A 40 32.58 9.12 -2.36
C GLY A 40 32.63 10.32 -1.43
N GLY A 41 33.41 11.35 -1.76
CA GLY A 41 33.47 12.61 -1.00
C GLY A 41 32.13 13.34 -0.96
N VAL A 42 31.41 13.42 -2.09
CA VAL A 42 30.06 14.00 -2.13
C VAL A 42 29.10 13.20 -1.25
N PHE A 43 29.06 11.87 -1.40
CA PHE A 43 28.20 11.02 -0.59
C PHE A 43 28.56 11.04 0.90
N TYR A 44 29.85 11.16 1.24
CA TYR A 44 30.33 11.29 2.62
C TYR A 44 29.83 12.57 3.28
N VAL A 45 29.85 13.70 2.57
CA VAL A 45 29.31 14.98 3.07
C VAL A 45 27.79 14.93 3.15
N MET A 46 27.11 14.31 2.19
CA MET A 46 25.65 14.12 2.24
C MET A 46 25.22 13.22 3.41
N SER A 47 25.96 12.15 3.67
CA SER A 47 25.66 11.22 4.77
C SER A 47 25.75 11.88 6.15
N GLN A 48 26.55 12.94 6.29
CA GLN A 48 26.66 13.70 7.53
C GLN A 48 25.52 14.70 7.72
N GLN A 49 24.83 15.08 6.64
CA GLN A 49 23.71 16.03 6.67
C GLN A 49 22.38 15.37 7.04
N GLY A 50 22.41 14.28 7.82
CA GLY A 50 21.23 13.65 8.38
C GLY A 50 20.50 14.59 9.34
N GLY A 51 19.55 15.36 8.83
CA GLY A 51 18.57 16.04 9.65
C GLY A 51 17.69 14.98 10.32
N ARG A 52 17.59 15.00 11.66
CA ARG A 52 16.44 14.37 12.31
C ARG A 52 15.22 15.07 11.72
N GLY A 53 14.40 14.34 10.97
CA GLY A 53 13.10 14.84 10.56
C GLY A 53 12.42 15.42 11.80
N LEU A 54 11.76 16.57 11.64
CA LEU A 54 10.96 17.14 12.73
C LEU A 54 10.13 16.01 13.35
N PRO A 55 10.09 15.91 14.69
CA PRO A 55 9.28 14.86 15.33
C PRO A 55 7.89 14.89 14.71
N ARG A 56 7.37 13.70 14.36
CA ARG A 56 6.03 13.57 13.76
C ARG A 56 5.08 14.37 14.66
N PRO A 57 4.30 15.32 14.12
CA PRO A 57 3.42 16.12 14.94
C PRO A 57 2.50 15.17 15.74
N PRO A 58 2.13 15.55 16.98
CA PRO A 58 1.28 14.69 17.80
C PRO A 58 -0.01 14.39 17.05
N GLU A 59 -0.37 13.12 17.03
CA GLU A 59 -1.63 12.67 16.43
C GLU A 59 -2.75 12.98 17.42
N ILE A 60 -3.51 14.04 17.14
CA ILE A 60 -4.65 14.42 17.97
C ILE A 60 -5.85 13.59 17.53
N ILE A 61 -6.10 12.50 18.26
CA ILE A 61 -7.29 11.67 18.05
C ILE A 61 -8.44 12.32 18.82
N TYR A 62 -9.38 12.92 18.07
CA TYR A 62 -10.61 13.45 18.66
C TYR A 62 -11.60 12.30 18.87
N PHE A 63 -11.88 12.01 20.13
CA PHE A 63 -13.00 11.15 20.50
C PHE A 63 -14.21 12.05 20.80
N PRO A 64 -15.36 11.87 20.13
CA PRO A 64 -16.58 12.57 20.52
C PRO A 64 -16.97 12.12 21.94
N SER A 65 -17.04 13.06 22.88
CA SER A 65 -17.58 12.79 24.21
C SER A 65 -19.09 12.60 24.07
N PHE A 66 -19.58 11.39 24.29
CA PHE A 66 -21.01 11.11 24.22
C PHE A 66 -21.72 11.67 25.45
N LEU A 67 -22.81 12.42 25.24
CA LEU A 67 -23.64 12.99 26.31
C LEU A 67 -24.38 11.87 27.06
N GLU A 68 -24.48 11.98 28.39
CA GLU A 68 -25.12 10.99 29.28
C GLU A 68 -26.64 10.78 29.02
N GLY A 69 -27.29 11.62 28.23
CA GLY A 69 -28.75 11.59 27.99
C GLY A 69 -29.20 11.03 26.64
N ARG A 70 -28.30 10.42 25.86
CA ARG A 70 -28.64 9.89 24.52
C ARG A 70 -29.55 8.68 24.59
N THR A 71 -30.50 8.62 23.67
CA THR A 71 -31.38 7.46 23.49
C THR A 71 -30.70 6.36 22.69
N ASP A 72 -31.09 5.10 22.90
CA ASP A 72 -30.59 3.95 22.12
C ASP A 72 -30.79 4.13 20.61
N ALA A 73 -31.87 4.81 20.21
CA ALA A 73 -32.17 5.12 18.81
C ALA A 73 -31.17 6.11 18.19
N GLU A 74 -30.78 7.15 18.93
CA GLU A 74 -29.75 8.10 18.49
C GLU A 74 -28.38 7.43 18.42
N ILE A 75 -28.08 6.52 19.36
CA ILE A 75 -26.84 5.72 19.34
C ILE A 75 -26.77 4.83 18.09
N LEU A 76 -27.86 4.15 17.75
CA LEU A 76 -27.95 3.32 16.55
C LEU A 76 -27.82 4.15 15.26
N ALA A 77 -28.45 5.33 15.19
CA ALA A 77 -28.37 6.21 14.03
C ALA A 77 -26.93 6.71 13.79
N GLU A 78 -26.26 7.24 14.81
CA GLU A 78 -24.89 7.75 14.69
C GLU A 78 -23.90 6.64 14.34
N ASN A 79 -24.02 5.47 14.98
CA ASN A 79 -23.18 4.32 14.66
C ASN A 79 -23.33 3.88 13.20
N ARG A 80 -24.52 4.01 12.60
CA ARG A 80 -24.74 3.69 11.18
C ARG A 80 -23.98 4.65 10.28
N GLU A 81 -24.08 5.95 10.54
CA GLU A 81 -23.37 6.96 9.75
C GLU A 81 -21.86 6.80 9.86
N ALA A 82 -21.35 6.60 11.08
CA ALA A 82 -19.94 6.35 11.33
C ALA A 82 -19.45 5.07 10.61
N SER A 83 -20.21 3.97 10.71
CA SER A 83 -19.89 2.71 10.03
C SER A 83 -19.92 2.82 8.51
N ALA A 84 -20.81 3.66 7.95
CA ALA A 84 -20.89 3.89 6.51
C ALA A 84 -19.67 4.69 6.01
N LYS A 85 -19.27 5.73 6.75
CA LYS A 85 -18.06 6.50 6.44
C LYS A 85 -16.80 5.64 6.52
N ALA A 86 -16.66 4.82 7.57
CA ALA A 86 -15.54 3.90 7.72
C ALA A 86 -15.46 2.90 6.55
N ARG A 87 -16.58 2.27 6.19
CA ARG A 87 -16.65 1.34 5.04
C ARG A 87 -16.32 2.01 3.71
N ALA A 88 -16.73 3.26 3.50
CA ALA A 88 -16.39 4.02 2.30
C ALA A 88 -14.88 4.29 2.22
N ALA A 89 -14.26 4.71 3.32
CA ALA A 89 -12.81 4.92 3.38
C ALA A 89 -12.01 3.63 3.14
N GLU A 90 -12.41 2.52 3.77
CA GLU A 90 -11.79 1.20 3.54
C GLU A 90 -11.90 0.77 2.06
N ALA A 91 -13.04 1.03 1.41
CA ALA A 91 -13.22 0.71 -0.01
C ALA A 91 -12.32 1.55 -0.92
N GLU A 92 -12.12 2.84 -0.61
CA GLU A 92 -11.21 3.72 -1.35
C GLU A 92 -9.74 3.31 -1.19
N GLU A 93 -9.33 2.92 0.02
CA GLU A 93 -8.00 2.41 0.31
C GLU A 93 -7.73 1.09 -0.41
N GLU A 94 -8.67 0.14 -0.37
CA GLU A 94 -8.53 -1.14 -1.06
C GLU A 94 -8.46 -0.94 -2.58
N ALA A 95 -9.29 -0.06 -3.16
CA ALA A 95 -9.23 0.28 -4.57
C ALA A 95 -7.88 0.91 -4.95
N SER A 96 -7.30 1.72 -4.06
CA SER A 96 -5.98 2.31 -4.25
C SER A 96 -4.87 1.26 -4.19
N ALA A 97 -4.94 0.35 -3.22
CA ALA A 97 -4.02 -0.77 -3.11
C ALA A 97 -4.11 -1.71 -4.31
N GLU A 98 -5.31 -1.97 -4.84
CA GLU A 98 -5.50 -2.74 -6.07
C GLU A 98 -4.84 -2.09 -7.28
N ARG A 99 -5.00 -0.77 -7.47
CA ARG A 99 -4.33 -0.04 -8.56
C ARG A 99 -2.81 -0.19 -8.48
N VAL A 100 -2.24 -0.04 -7.29
CA VAL A 100 -0.80 -0.21 -7.07
C VAL A 100 -0.36 -1.65 -7.38
N ARG A 101 -1.10 -2.66 -6.92
CA ARG A 101 -0.83 -4.08 -7.23
C ARG A 101 -0.88 -4.36 -8.74
N GLN A 102 -1.82 -3.77 -9.46
CA GLN A 102 -1.91 -3.91 -10.91
C GLN A 102 -0.71 -3.27 -11.63
N MET A 103 -0.26 -2.10 -11.18
CA MET A 103 0.94 -1.44 -11.72
C MET A 103 2.19 -2.33 -11.53
N TYR A 104 2.42 -2.85 -10.32
CA TYR A 104 3.56 -3.74 -10.05
C TYR A 104 3.49 -5.04 -10.85
N ARG A 105 2.29 -5.59 -11.04
CA ARG A 105 2.07 -6.77 -11.90
C ARG A 105 2.49 -6.49 -13.35
N ALA A 106 2.08 -5.35 -13.91
CA ALA A 106 2.44 -4.95 -15.27
C ALA A 106 3.95 -4.76 -15.43
N VAL A 107 4.61 -4.13 -14.46
CA VAL A 107 6.08 -3.95 -14.46
C VAL A 107 6.80 -5.30 -14.36
N GLY A 108 6.39 -6.17 -13.43
CA GLY A 108 7.00 -7.49 -13.26
C GLY A 108 6.91 -8.34 -14.52
N ASN A 109 5.74 -8.36 -15.16
CA ASN A 109 5.55 -9.09 -16.42
C ASN A 109 6.42 -8.53 -17.56
N ALA A 110 6.65 -7.21 -17.58
CA ALA A 110 7.52 -6.59 -18.57
C ALA A 110 9.02 -6.85 -18.33
N THR A 111 9.43 -7.07 -17.08
CA THR A 111 10.83 -7.32 -16.69
C THR A 111 11.20 -8.81 -16.61
N GLY A 112 10.27 -9.70 -16.96
CA GLY A 112 10.49 -11.16 -16.98
C GLY A 112 10.28 -11.86 -15.64
N VAL A 113 9.67 -11.19 -14.66
CA VAL A 113 9.24 -11.78 -13.39
C VAL A 113 7.81 -12.32 -13.55
N ASP A 114 7.53 -13.53 -13.08
CA ASP A 114 6.17 -14.12 -13.09
C ASP A 114 5.30 -13.50 -11.98
N ALA A 115 4.90 -12.24 -12.19
CA ALA A 115 4.08 -11.49 -11.25
C ALA A 115 2.63 -11.98 -11.21
N ASP A 116 2.17 -12.65 -12.27
CA ASP A 116 0.84 -13.24 -12.38
C ASP A 116 0.65 -14.39 -11.39
N LYS A 117 1.64 -15.29 -11.31
CA LYS A 117 1.63 -16.39 -10.35
C LYS A 117 1.66 -15.86 -8.91
N ALA A 118 2.58 -14.94 -8.61
CA ALA A 118 2.70 -14.32 -7.29
C ALA A 118 1.40 -13.60 -6.86
N TYR A 119 0.71 -12.95 -7.79
CA TYR A 119 -0.56 -12.28 -7.51
C TYR A 119 -1.69 -13.27 -7.16
N LYS A 120 -1.78 -14.40 -7.88
CA LYS A 120 -2.77 -15.45 -7.61
C LYS A 120 -2.54 -16.11 -6.25
N GLU A 121 -1.30 -16.48 -5.94
CA GLU A 121 -0.91 -17.07 -4.66
C GLU A 121 -1.21 -16.12 -3.51
N GLY A 122 -0.81 -14.84 -3.62
CA GLY A 122 -1.09 -13.83 -2.60
C GLY A 122 -2.59 -13.56 -2.39
N ASN A 123 -3.42 -13.65 -3.44
CA ASN A 123 -4.88 -13.55 -3.29
C ASN A 123 -5.46 -14.75 -2.52
N ALA A 124 -5.02 -15.96 -2.83
CA ALA A 124 -5.45 -17.17 -2.12
C ALA A 124 -5.04 -17.14 -0.64
N GLU A 125 -3.82 -16.71 -0.33
CA GLU A 125 -3.34 -16.55 1.05
C GLU A 125 -4.14 -15.50 1.81
N ARG A 126 -4.37 -14.33 1.23
CA ARG A 126 -5.20 -13.27 1.84
C ARG A 126 -6.61 -13.75 2.13
N ALA A 127 -7.25 -14.46 1.20
CA ALA A 127 -8.58 -15.00 1.39
C ALA A 127 -8.61 -16.04 2.53
N ALA A 128 -7.61 -16.92 2.61
CA ALA A 128 -7.49 -17.90 3.68
C ALA A 128 -7.26 -17.26 5.06
N ILE A 129 -6.41 -16.23 5.14
CA ILE A 129 -6.17 -15.48 6.37
C ILE A 129 -7.44 -14.74 6.80
N LYS A 130 -8.12 -14.06 5.87
CA LYS A 130 -9.38 -13.36 6.15
C LYS A 130 -10.44 -14.32 6.70
N ALA A 131 -10.61 -15.49 6.08
CA ALA A 131 -11.55 -16.50 6.55
C ALA A 131 -11.22 -17.02 7.97
N LYS A 132 -9.93 -17.20 8.29
CA LYS A 132 -9.49 -17.59 9.64
C LYS A 132 -9.81 -16.51 10.67
N ILE A 133 -9.48 -15.26 10.37
CA ILE A 133 -9.75 -14.11 11.25
C ILE A 133 -11.26 -13.95 11.46
N ASP A 134 -12.06 -14.07 10.40
CA ASP A 134 -13.52 -13.96 10.50
C ASP A 134 -14.13 -15.09 11.33
N ALA A 135 -13.60 -16.32 11.20
CA ALA A 135 -14.02 -17.46 12.03
C ALA A 135 -13.66 -17.27 13.51
N GLU A 136 -12.43 -16.82 13.81
CA GLU A 136 -11.99 -16.52 15.17
C GLU A 136 -12.80 -15.37 15.77
N ARG A 137 -13.03 -14.31 15.00
CA ARG A 137 -13.88 -13.18 15.39
C ARG A 137 -15.28 -13.67 15.74
N LYS A 138 -15.88 -14.51 14.91
CA LYS A 138 -17.20 -15.09 15.17
C LYS A 138 -17.22 -15.92 16.46
N ALA A 139 -16.22 -16.78 16.68
CA ALA A 139 -16.13 -17.57 17.89
C ALA A 139 -15.98 -16.71 19.16
N ILE A 140 -15.21 -15.62 19.10
CA ILE A 140 -15.05 -14.67 20.20
C ILE A 140 -16.37 -13.94 20.47
N LEU A 141 -17.08 -13.51 19.43
CA LEU A 141 -18.38 -12.85 19.54
C LEU A 141 -19.41 -13.80 20.18
N ASP A 142 -19.51 -15.03 19.69
CA ASP A 142 -20.46 -16.02 20.21
C ASP A 142 -20.20 -16.36 21.69
N ARG A 143 -18.94 -16.35 22.12
CA ARG A 143 -18.57 -16.63 23.53
C ARG A 143 -18.87 -15.47 24.47
N ASN A 144 -18.70 -14.22 24.02
CA ASN A 144 -18.65 -13.06 24.91
C ASN A 144 -19.80 -12.06 24.72
N LEU A 145 -20.66 -12.21 23.70
CA LEU A 145 -21.79 -11.28 23.52
C LEU A 145 -22.89 -11.52 24.56
N VAL A 146 -23.25 -10.46 25.27
CA VAL A 146 -24.50 -10.39 26.02
C VAL A 146 -25.65 -10.19 25.02
N LYS A 147 -26.64 -11.08 25.04
CA LYS A 147 -27.82 -10.99 24.19
C LYS A 147 -28.65 -9.77 24.59
N ASN A 148 -28.75 -8.79 23.70
CA ASN A 148 -29.57 -7.60 23.88
C ASN A 148 -30.81 -7.69 22.97
N PRO A 149 -32.03 -7.80 23.53
CA PRO A 149 -33.25 -8.01 22.74
C PRO A 149 -33.58 -6.83 21.81
N VAL A 150 -33.17 -5.59 22.16
CA VAL A 150 -33.38 -4.41 21.31
C VAL A 150 -32.50 -4.47 20.07
N PHE A 151 -31.24 -4.89 20.25
CA PHE A 151 -30.27 -5.02 19.16
C PHE A 151 -30.64 -6.17 18.20
N GLU A 152 -31.10 -7.30 18.74
CA GLU A 152 -31.55 -8.45 17.93
C GLU A 152 -32.77 -8.11 17.07
N ALA A 153 -33.74 -7.38 17.65
CA ALA A 153 -34.93 -6.92 16.91
C ALA A 153 -34.57 -5.93 15.79
N GLU A 154 -33.65 -5.00 16.03
CA GLU A 154 -33.15 -4.06 15.01
C GLU A 154 -32.33 -4.77 13.91
N GLN A 155 -31.46 -5.72 14.27
CA GLN A 155 -30.72 -6.52 13.29
C GLN A 155 -31.65 -7.30 12.36
N LYS A 156 -32.71 -7.89 12.92
CA LYS A 156 -33.67 -8.68 12.15
C LYS A 156 -34.38 -7.81 11.10
N LYS A 157 -34.87 -6.63 11.51
CA LYS A 157 -35.44 -5.64 10.59
C LYS A 157 -34.46 -5.22 9.50
N PHE A 158 -33.17 -5.13 9.83
CA PHE A 158 -32.13 -4.79 8.86
C PHE A 158 -31.89 -5.88 7.82
N ARG A 159 -31.81 -7.15 8.25
CA ARG A 159 -31.66 -8.29 7.32
C ARG A 159 -32.84 -8.36 6.36
N GLU A 160 -34.06 -8.25 6.90
CA GLU A 160 -35.30 -8.22 6.11
C GLU A 160 -35.32 -7.04 5.13
N LYS A 161 -34.87 -5.85 5.55
CA LYS A 161 -34.79 -4.68 4.65
C LYS A 161 -33.71 -4.81 3.58
N SER A 162 -32.54 -5.37 3.90
CA SER A 162 -31.48 -5.59 2.91
C SER A 162 -31.86 -6.66 1.89
N GLU A 163 -32.60 -7.68 2.30
CA GLU A 163 -33.14 -8.70 1.38
C GLU A 163 -34.20 -8.11 0.45
N ASN A 164 -35.01 -7.17 0.92
CA ASN A 164 -36.07 -6.53 0.12
C ASN A 164 -35.59 -5.37 -0.77
N THR A 165 -34.35 -4.88 -0.60
CA THR A 165 -33.78 -3.78 -1.42
C THR A 165 -32.73 -4.29 -2.41
N GLY A 166 -32.56 -5.62 -2.50
CA GLY A 166 -31.58 -6.30 -3.35
C GLY A 166 -32.16 -6.91 -4.63
N GLU A 167 -33.43 -6.63 -4.97
CA GLU A 167 -34.02 -6.91 -6.30
C GLU A 167 -33.93 -5.69 -7.23
#